data_AF-A0A7C8RFQ1-F1
#
_entry.id   AF-A0A7C8RFQ1-F1
#
_cell.length_a   1.000
_cell.length_b   1.000
_cell.length_c   1.000
_cell.angle_alpha   90.00
_cell.angle_beta   90.00
_cell.angle_gamma   90.00
#
_symmetry.space_group_name_H-M   'P 1'
#
loop_
_entity.id
_entity.type
_entity.pdbx_description
1 polymer ?
#
loop_
_entity_poly.entity_id
_entity_poly.type
_entity_poly.pdbx_seq_one_letter_code
_entity_poly.pdbx_strand_id
1 'polypeptide(L)'
;MPSTRYGNFKYFKCCFKPADQLPSYTAYTNIGICGGVPFPSSDENTEILLGDVIISDSLIKYDFGRQYPNQFQRKVNEETLGTPSRRIQGLLKKLKTTEAKSNFQKNTFQHLQKLQNKRDLYDYPGARHDRLFPAAYNHKPHRKKALVHCICSRCKAGIDPECDEIRKKDCHTLGCTGPLVQRERHTQGNTQPFVHIGKIACADTVMKSGKHRNKLAK
;
A
#
# COMPACT_ATOMS: atom_id res chain seq x y z
N MET A 1 2.24 -17.90 -5.12
CA MET A 1 2.57 -16.47 -5.22
C MET A 1 1.68 -15.83 -6.27
N PRO A 2 0.83 -14.87 -5.91
CA PRO A 2 0.21 -14.05 -6.95
C PRO A 2 0.44 -12.54 -6.74
N SER A 3 0.27 -11.83 -7.83
CA SER A 3 1.13 -10.75 -8.29
C SER A 3 0.27 -9.65 -8.89
N THR A 4 0.39 -8.45 -8.32
CA THR A 4 -0.04 -7.17 -8.90
C THR A 4 -1.53 -7.03 -9.23
N ARG A 5 -2.40 -6.95 -8.22
CA ARG A 5 -3.26 -5.76 -8.05
C ARG A 5 -3.08 -5.33 -6.60
N TYR A 6 -1.94 -4.70 -6.31
CA TYR A 6 -1.43 -4.55 -4.93
C TYR A 6 -1.47 -5.86 -4.15
N GLY A 7 -0.56 -6.80 -4.48
CA GLY A 7 -0.21 -7.97 -3.68
C GLY A 7 -1.34 -8.93 -3.28
N ASN A 8 -1.00 -10.18 -3.00
CA ASN A 8 -1.95 -11.07 -2.35
C ASN A 8 -2.01 -10.74 -0.89
N PHE A 9 -2.97 -9.91 -0.56
CA PHE A 9 -3.12 -9.41 0.78
C PHE A 9 -4.42 -9.95 1.34
N LYS A 10 -4.26 -11.07 2.04
CA LYS A 10 -5.24 -11.52 3.03
C LYS A 10 -5.58 -10.32 3.90
N TYR A 11 -6.87 -10.04 3.98
CA TYR A 11 -7.48 -9.01 4.78
C TYR A 11 -6.86 -8.95 6.17
N PHE A 12 -6.23 -7.83 6.51
CA PHE A 12 -6.02 -7.48 7.91
C PHE A 12 -6.97 -6.33 8.24
N LYS A 13 -8.02 -6.68 8.97
CA LYS A 13 -8.83 -5.74 9.72
C LYS A 13 -7.87 -5.03 10.68
N CYS A 14 -7.66 -3.72 10.50
CA CYS A 14 -7.00 -2.90 11.50
C CYS A 14 -7.98 -2.78 12.68
N CYS A 15 -8.07 -3.81 13.50
CA CYS A 15 -8.75 -3.74 14.78
C CYS A 15 -7.90 -2.89 15.71
N PHE A 16 -8.15 -1.58 15.74
CA PHE A 16 -7.84 -0.78 16.91
C PHE A 16 -8.78 -1.26 18.01
N LYS A 17 -8.33 -2.17 18.88
CA LYS A 17 -9.06 -2.37 20.14
C LYS A 17 -8.80 -1.13 20.99
N PRO A 18 -9.86 -0.48 21.54
CA PRO A 18 -9.66 0.57 22.53
C PRO A 18 -8.82 0.02 23.69
N ALA A 19 -7.96 0.87 24.25
CA ALA A 19 -7.01 0.53 25.30
C ALA A 19 -7.65 0.05 26.61
N ASP A 20 -8.99 0.07 26.70
CA ASP A 20 -9.75 -0.22 27.92
C ASP A 20 -9.95 -1.72 28.20
N GLN A 21 -9.33 -2.63 27.43
CA GLN A 21 -9.53 -4.08 27.58
C GLN A 21 -8.24 -4.92 27.75
N LEU A 22 -7.06 -4.33 27.99
CA LEU A 22 -5.83 -5.11 28.18
C LEU A 22 -4.98 -4.56 29.34
N PRO A 23 -4.91 -5.28 30.48
CA PRO A 23 -4.04 -4.85 31.58
C PRO A 23 -2.57 -5.11 31.19
N SER A 24 -1.72 -4.11 31.43
CA SER A 24 -0.23 -4.12 31.44
C SER A 24 0.61 -3.89 30.17
N TYR A 25 0.07 -3.49 29.01
CA TYR A 25 0.91 -3.16 27.83
C TYR A 25 1.09 -1.64 27.64
N THR A 26 2.35 -1.17 27.57
CA THR A 26 2.67 0.27 27.39
C THR A 26 2.53 0.77 25.94
N ALA A 27 2.58 -0.13 24.95
CA ALA A 27 2.40 0.18 23.54
C ALA A 27 2.05 -1.09 22.74
N TYR A 28 1.38 -0.91 21.60
CA TYR A 28 1.19 -1.94 20.59
C TYR A 28 1.62 -1.40 19.23
N THR A 29 2.03 -2.29 18.32
CA THR A 29 2.38 -1.94 16.95
C THR A 29 1.57 -2.81 16.01
N ASN A 30 0.85 -2.19 15.08
CA ASN A 30 0.20 -2.92 14.00
C ASN A 30 1.21 -3.11 12.87
N ILE A 31 1.45 -4.37 12.50
CA ILE A 31 2.34 -4.74 11.41
C ILE A 31 1.49 -5.39 10.33
N GLY A 32 1.61 -4.86 9.12
CA GLY A 32 0.89 -5.34 7.97
C GLY A 32 1.47 -4.79 6.69
N ILE A 33 0.72 -5.02 5.62
CA ILE A 33 1.06 -4.60 4.27
C ILE A 33 0.08 -3.50 3.86
N CYS A 34 0.58 -2.51 3.13
CA CYS A 34 -0.20 -1.33 2.76
C CYS A 34 -0.03 -0.99 1.28
N GLY A 35 -1.03 -0.31 0.71
CA GLY A 35 -0.89 0.34 -0.58
C GLY A 35 -0.15 1.68 -0.42
N GLY A 36 0.89 1.90 -1.21
CA GLY A 36 1.62 3.16 -1.25
C GLY A 36 1.12 4.11 -2.35
N VAL A 37 1.27 5.41 -2.11
CA VAL A 37 1.26 6.43 -3.16
C VAL A 37 2.69 6.47 -3.69
N PRO A 38 2.96 6.07 -4.94
CA PRO A 38 4.34 5.86 -5.41
C PRO A 38 5.22 7.12 -5.35
N PHE A 39 4.60 8.28 -5.57
CA PHE A 39 5.22 9.60 -5.56
C PHE A 39 4.36 10.51 -4.65
N PRO A 40 4.59 10.51 -3.33
CA PRO A 40 3.77 11.23 -2.37
C PRO A 40 3.99 12.76 -2.41
N SER A 41 5.17 13.20 -2.83
CA SER A 41 5.48 14.60 -3.10
C SER A 41 6.02 14.72 -4.52
N SER A 42 5.62 15.75 -5.26
CA SER A 42 6.20 16.08 -6.58
C SER A 42 7.59 16.67 -6.47
N ASP A 43 7.93 17.24 -5.31
CA ASP A 43 9.09 18.10 -5.12
C ASP A 43 10.22 17.36 -4.39
N GLU A 44 9.87 16.31 -3.65
CA GLU A 44 10.84 15.38 -3.09
C GLU A 44 10.99 14.22 -4.08
N ASN A 45 12.22 13.89 -4.48
CA ASN A 45 12.50 12.70 -5.31
C ASN A 45 12.32 11.38 -4.50
N THR A 46 11.27 11.33 -3.68
CA THR A 46 10.95 10.26 -2.74
C THR A 46 10.04 9.27 -3.46
N GLU A 47 10.67 8.30 -4.11
CA GLU A 47 9.96 7.18 -4.73
C GLU A 47 9.74 6.04 -3.71
N ILE A 48 8.49 5.61 -3.55
CA ILE A 48 8.10 4.46 -2.72
C ILE A 48 7.96 3.23 -3.60
N LEU A 49 8.76 2.18 -3.35
CA LEU A 49 8.77 0.91 -4.08
C LEU A 49 8.06 -0.23 -3.33
N LEU A 50 7.67 -1.29 -4.05
CA LEU A 50 7.23 -2.52 -3.39
C LEU A 50 8.42 -3.13 -2.62
N GLY A 51 8.20 -3.40 -1.33
CA GLY A 51 9.24 -3.90 -0.42
C GLY A 51 9.80 -2.84 0.53
N ASP A 52 9.54 -1.56 0.28
CA ASP A 52 9.85 -0.51 1.24
C ASP A 52 9.04 -0.65 2.54
N VAL A 53 9.58 -0.11 3.63
CA VAL A 53 8.94 -0.10 4.95
C VAL A 53 8.37 1.28 5.23
N ILE A 54 7.11 1.34 5.67
CA ILE A 54 6.45 2.60 6.04
C ILE A 54 6.08 2.56 7.52
N ILE A 55 6.49 3.59 8.27
CA ILE A 55 6.18 3.78 9.67
C ILE A 55 5.24 4.97 9.80
N SER A 56 4.05 4.75 10.36
CA SER A 56 3.10 5.85 10.60
C SER A 56 3.58 6.75 11.73
N ASP A 57 3.62 8.05 11.50
CA ASP A 57 3.70 9.04 12.57
C ASP A 57 2.32 9.56 13.02
N SER A 58 1.33 9.40 12.15
CA SER A 58 -0.07 9.77 12.33
C SER A 58 -0.96 8.91 11.43
N LEU A 59 -2.20 8.70 11.85
CA LEU A 59 -3.17 7.86 11.16
C LEU A 59 -4.42 8.64 10.77
N ILE A 60 -4.71 8.69 9.47
CA ILE A 60 -5.90 9.38 8.95
C ILE A 60 -6.96 8.34 8.57
N LYS A 61 -8.18 8.44 9.12
CA LYS A 61 -9.28 7.57 8.70
C LYS A 61 -9.97 8.15 7.45
N TYR A 62 -9.86 7.47 6.30
CA TYR A 62 -10.34 8.07 5.02
C TYR A 62 -11.80 7.79 4.70
N ASP A 63 -12.41 6.78 5.31
CA ASP A 63 -13.81 6.38 5.09
C ASP A 63 -14.75 6.87 6.19
N PHE A 64 -14.26 7.77 7.05
CA PHE A 64 -15.09 8.42 8.06
C PHE A 64 -15.61 9.78 7.58
N GLY A 65 -16.93 9.94 7.55
CA GLY A 65 -17.56 11.08 6.90
C GLY A 65 -19.06 10.91 6.70
N ARG A 66 -19.63 11.79 5.87
CA ARG A 66 -21.06 11.81 5.54
C ARG A 66 -21.26 11.34 4.10
N GLN A 67 -22.19 10.41 3.89
CA GLN A 67 -22.61 10.00 2.56
C GLN A 67 -23.79 10.87 2.10
N TYR A 68 -23.62 11.59 1.00
CA TYR A 68 -24.67 12.29 0.26
C TYR A 68 -25.06 11.47 -0.98
N PRO A 69 -26.21 11.73 -1.64
CA PRO A 69 -26.65 10.97 -2.80
C PRO A 69 -25.59 10.84 -3.91
N ASN A 70 -24.80 11.91 -4.12
CA ASN A 70 -23.83 11.97 -5.22
C ASN A 70 -22.37 11.82 -4.77
N GLN A 71 -22.07 11.92 -3.48
CA GLN A 71 -20.68 11.97 -3.01
C GLN A 71 -20.51 11.60 -1.53
N PHE A 72 -19.35 11.05 -1.22
CA PHE A 72 -18.88 10.92 0.16
C PHE A 72 -18.07 12.16 0.56
N GLN A 73 -18.43 12.78 1.67
CA GLN A 73 -17.71 13.90 2.26
C GLN A 73 -16.96 13.43 3.51
N ARG A 74 -15.63 13.34 3.41
CA ARG A 74 -14.75 12.99 4.54
C ARG A 74 -14.85 14.04 5.65
N LYS A 75 -14.92 13.60 6.90
CA LYS A 75 -14.78 14.49 8.06
C LYS A 75 -13.29 14.76 8.30
N VAL A 76 -12.86 16.00 8.13
CA VAL A 76 -11.43 16.39 8.14
C VAL A 76 -10.88 16.49 9.56
N ASN A 77 -11.69 16.96 10.52
CA ASN A 77 -11.20 17.36 11.85
C ASN A 77 -10.97 16.20 12.84
N GLU A 78 -11.22 14.94 12.45
CA GLU A 78 -10.87 13.74 13.22
C GLU A 78 -9.61 13.07 12.65
N GLU A 79 -8.66 13.92 12.26
CA GLU A 79 -7.55 13.60 11.37
C GLU A 79 -6.46 12.69 11.97
N THR A 80 -6.59 12.29 13.22
CA THR A 80 -5.64 11.39 13.87
C THR A 80 -6.40 10.44 14.78
N LEU A 81 -6.35 9.13 14.47
CA LEU A 81 -6.77 8.08 15.39
C LEU A 81 -5.85 8.08 16.63
N GLY A 82 -6.12 8.98 17.57
CA GLY A 82 -5.33 9.19 18.77
C GLY A 82 -3.91 9.68 18.48
N THR A 83 -3.47 10.75 19.15
CA THR A 83 -2.07 11.14 19.09
C THR A 83 -1.23 10.09 19.83
N PRO A 84 -0.12 9.57 19.25
CA PRO A 84 0.76 8.65 19.96
C PRO A 84 1.24 9.24 21.28
N SER A 85 1.62 8.40 22.25
CA SER A 85 2.16 8.88 23.54
C SER A 85 3.41 9.75 23.33
N ARG A 86 3.70 10.67 24.27
CA ARG A 86 4.89 11.56 24.18
C ARG A 86 6.19 10.79 23.94
N ARG A 87 6.33 9.61 24.53
CA ARG A 87 7.48 8.72 24.33
C ARG A 87 7.59 8.23 22.89
N ILE A 88 6.48 7.81 22.27
CA ILE A 88 6.45 7.37 20.86
C ILE A 88 6.72 8.56 19.94
N GLN A 89 6.13 9.72 20.21
CA GLN A 89 6.41 10.94 19.45
C GLN A 89 7.90 11.31 19.51
N GLY A 90 8.53 11.24 20.68
CA GLY A 90 9.97 11.48 20.85
C GLY A 90 10.82 10.50 20.04
N LEU A 91 10.45 9.21 20.06
CA LEU A 91 11.12 8.19 19.25
C LEU A 91 10.97 8.47 17.75
N LEU A 92 9.76 8.79 17.27
CA LEU A 92 9.51 9.12 15.87
C LEU A 92 10.27 10.39 15.44
N LYS A 93 10.31 11.42 16.29
CA LYS A 93 11.12 12.62 16.05
C LYS A 93 12.61 12.28 15.92
N LYS A 94 13.12 11.41 16.78
CA LYS A 94 14.51 10.92 16.69
C LYS A 94 14.72 10.12 15.40
N LEU A 95 13.83 9.17 15.08
CA LEU A 95 13.93 8.35 13.87
C LEU A 95 13.84 9.17 12.56
N LYS A 96 13.24 10.36 12.60
CA LYS A 96 13.21 11.29 11.46
C LYS A 96 14.54 12.02 11.23
N THR A 97 15.48 12.03 12.18
CA THR A 97 16.80 12.63 11.93
C THR A 97 17.57 11.80 10.91
N THR A 98 18.38 12.47 10.07
CA THR A 98 19.12 11.82 8.97
C THR A 98 19.96 10.65 9.44
N GLU A 99 20.73 10.84 10.52
CA GLU A 99 21.61 9.80 11.07
C GLU A 99 20.82 8.61 11.61
N ALA A 100 19.80 8.84 12.43
CA ALA A 100 19.00 7.76 13.01
C ALA A 100 18.23 6.99 11.94
N LYS A 101 17.67 7.70 10.95
CA LYS A 101 16.98 7.10 9.80
C LYS A 101 17.93 6.23 8.97
N SER A 102 19.12 6.74 8.65
CA SER A 102 20.14 6.01 7.89
C SER A 102 20.59 4.74 8.62
N ASN A 103 20.90 4.85 9.91
CA ASN A 103 21.28 3.71 10.75
C ASN A 103 20.15 2.68 10.84
N PHE A 104 18.91 3.12 11.03
CA PHE A 104 17.75 2.24 11.09
C PHE A 104 17.51 1.50 9.76
N GLN A 105 17.62 2.20 8.63
CA GLN A 105 17.49 1.60 7.29
C GLN A 105 18.61 0.59 7.01
N LYS A 106 19.86 0.91 7.37
CA LYS A 106 21.00 -0.01 7.25
C LYS A 106 20.77 -1.28 8.07
N ASN A 107 20.37 -1.15 9.33
CA ASN A 107 20.08 -2.31 10.19
C ASN A 107 18.92 -3.14 9.65
N THR A 108 17.86 -2.48 9.16
CA THR A 108 16.71 -3.15 8.53
C THR A 108 17.16 -3.99 7.34
N PHE A 109 18.01 -3.45 6.48
CA PHE A 109 18.55 -4.18 5.34
C PHE A 109 19.43 -5.36 5.76
N GLN A 110 20.30 -5.20 6.75
CA GLN A 110 21.11 -6.29 7.28
C GLN A 110 20.25 -7.43 7.86
N HIS A 111 19.14 -7.10 8.53
CA HIS A 111 18.19 -8.11 9.01
C HIS A 111 17.48 -8.82 7.86
N LEU A 112 17.09 -8.10 6.80
CA LEU A 112 16.52 -8.70 5.61
C LEU A 112 17.50 -9.67 4.94
N GLN A 113 18.77 -9.29 4.77
CA GLN A 113 19.81 -10.17 4.21
C GLN A 113 19.97 -11.46 5.02
N LYS A 114 19.94 -11.37 6.36
CA LYS A 114 19.96 -12.55 7.23
C LYS A 114 18.75 -13.46 7.04
N LEU A 115 17.58 -12.91 6.70
CA LEU A 115 16.37 -13.70 6.41
C LEU A 115 16.46 -14.36 5.03
N GLN A 116 16.93 -13.62 4.03
CA GLN A 116 17.13 -14.11 2.65
C GLN A 116 18.12 -15.28 2.63
N ASN A 117 19.25 -15.16 3.34
CA ASN A 117 20.22 -16.25 3.46
C ASN A 117 19.68 -17.52 4.15
N LYS A 118 18.54 -17.44 4.84
CA LYS A 118 17.94 -18.60 5.53
C LYS A 118 16.90 -19.31 4.68
N ARG A 119 16.13 -18.58 3.88
CA ARG A 119 15.01 -19.11 3.08
C ARG A 119 14.75 -18.22 1.87
N ASP A 120 14.71 -18.84 0.70
CA ASP A 120 14.39 -18.23 -0.59
C ASP A 120 12.99 -17.56 -0.61
N LEU A 121 12.12 -17.89 0.35
CA LEU A 121 10.81 -17.24 0.53
C LEU A 121 10.93 -15.71 0.74
N TYR A 122 12.05 -15.24 1.28
CA TYR A 122 12.28 -13.82 1.56
C TYR A 122 13.02 -13.10 0.43
N ASP A 123 13.36 -13.80 -0.64
CA ASP A 123 14.10 -13.22 -1.75
C ASP A 123 13.28 -12.16 -2.45
N TYR A 124 13.97 -11.09 -2.82
CA TYR A 124 13.37 -10.04 -3.61
C TYR A 124 13.11 -10.58 -5.03
N PRO A 125 11.85 -10.61 -5.51
CA PRO A 125 11.53 -11.20 -6.81
C PRO A 125 12.14 -10.44 -7.99
N GLY A 126 12.63 -9.21 -7.77
CA GLY A 126 13.30 -8.40 -8.78
C GLY A 126 12.44 -7.27 -9.33
N ALA A 127 13.09 -6.22 -9.84
CA ALA A 127 12.46 -4.99 -10.33
C ALA A 127 11.39 -5.22 -11.41
N ARG A 128 11.59 -6.23 -12.27
CA ARG A 128 10.64 -6.61 -13.33
C ARG A 128 9.26 -7.02 -12.81
N HIS A 129 9.15 -7.39 -11.54
CA HIS A 129 7.90 -7.77 -10.89
C HIS A 129 7.19 -6.59 -10.19
N ASP A 130 7.87 -5.46 -9.99
CA ASP A 130 7.29 -4.21 -9.50
C ASP A 130 6.75 -3.36 -10.66
N ARG A 131 5.64 -3.82 -11.24
CA ARG A 131 4.98 -3.17 -12.37
C ARG A 131 3.95 -2.16 -11.88
N LEU A 132 4.26 -0.88 -12.02
CA LEU A 132 3.34 0.23 -11.71
C LEU A 132 2.63 0.73 -12.98
N PHE A 133 1.30 0.71 -12.97
CA PHE A 133 0.48 1.33 -14.01
C PHE A 133 -0.01 2.72 -13.56
N PRO A 134 -0.37 3.61 -14.51
CA PRO A 134 -0.99 4.89 -14.18
C PRO A 134 -2.20 4.72 -13.26
N ALA A 135 -2.44 5.68 -12.37
CA ALA A 135 -3.54 5.62 -11.39
C ALA A 135 -4.94 5.50 -12.03
N ALA A 136 -5.08 5.94 -13.29
CA ALA A 136 -6.29 5.86 -14.10
C ALA A 136 -6.36 4.60 -14.98
N TYR A 137 -5.37 3.72 -14.93
CA TYR A 137 -5.32 2.54 -15.77
C TYR A 137 -6.41 1.54 -15.37
N ASN A 138 -7.21 1.15 -16.36
CA ASN A 138 -8.26 0.16 -16.17
C ASN A 138 -7.69 -1.23 -16.47
N HIS A 139 -7.52 -2.04 -15.42
CA HIS A 139 -7.02 -3.40 -15.52
C HIS A 139 -8.05 -4.32 -16.18
N LYS A 140 -7.83 -4.58 -17.48
CA LYS A 140 -8.70 -5.42 -18.32
C LYS A 140 -7.98 -6.73 -18.70
N PRO A 141 -8.71 -7.83 -18.88
CA PRO A 141 -8.15 -9.05 -19.43
C PRO A 141 -7.66 -8.80 -20.86
N HIS A 142 -6.39 -9.09 -21.13
CA HIS A 142 -5.82 -8.95 -22.48
C HIS A 142 -6.06 -10.21 -23.33
N ARG A 143 -6.18 -11.39 -22.71
CA ARG A 143 -6.43 -12.66 -23.40
C ARG A 143 -7.91 -13.01 -23.39
N LYS A 144 -8.50 -13.26 -24.56
CA LYS A 144 -9.89 -13.75 -24.73
C LYS A 144 -10.16 -15.02 -23.90
N LYS A 145 -9.15 -15.85 -23.60
CA LYS A 145 -9.27 -17.03 -22.72
C LYS A 145 -9.65 -16.70 -21.26
N ALA A 146 -9.34 -15.51 -20.75
CA ALA A 146 -9.76 -15.08 -19.41
C ALA A 146 -11.22 -14.60 -19.37
N LEU A 147 -11.87 -14.45 -20.53
CA LEU A 147 -13.24 -13.97 -20.72
C LEU A 147 -14.26 -15.11 -20.86
N VAL A 148 -13.81 -16.37 -20.91
CA VAL A 148 -14.67 -17.50 -21.32
C VAL A 148 -15.72 -17.87 -20.26
N HIS A 149 -15.61 -17.41 -19.01
CA HIS A 149 -16.61 -17.69 -17.97
C HIS A 149 -16.85 -16.45 -17.10
N CYS A 150 -17.61 -15.47 -17.61
CA CYS A 150 -18.40 -14.65 -16.70
C CYS A 150 -19.87 -14.95 -16.90
N ILE A 151 -20.48 -15.53 -15.88
CA ILE A 151 -21.91 -15.89 -15.83
C ILE A 151 -22.78 -14.65 -15.51
N CYS A 152 -22.16 -13.48 -15.41
CA CYS A 152 -22.80 -12.22 -15.08
C CYS A 152 -23.76 -11.76 -16.21
N SER A 153 -25.07 -11.78 -15.93
CA SER A 153 -26.14 -11.44 -16.89
C SER A 153 -26.08 -10.02 -17.48
N ARG A 154 -25.25 -9.13 -16.91
CA ARG A 154 -25.08 -7.72 -17.33
C ARG A 154 -23.90 -7.47 -18.24
N CYS A 155 -22.97 -8.42 -18.37
CA CYS A 155 -21.77 -8.18 -19.17
C CYS A 155 -22.05 -8.59 -20.62
N LYS A 156 -22.38 -7.62 -21.48
CA LYS A 156 -22.40 -7.83 -22.93
C LYS A 156 -21.01 -8.29 -23.38
N ALA A 157 -20.88 -9.60 -23.61
CA ALA A 157 -19.67 -10.26 -24.13
C ALA A 157 -18.35 -9.82 -23.47
N GLY A 158 -18.12 -10.13 -22.19
CA GLY A 158 -16.76 -10.16 -21.61
C GLY A 158 -15.93 -8.86 -21.64
N ILE A 159 -16.52 -7.71 -21.96
CA ILE A 159 -15.80 -6.42 -22.09
C ILE A 159 -16.20 -5.46 -20.96
N ASP A 160 -16.82 -5.95 -19.88
CA ASP A 160 -17.09 -5.11 -18.73
C ASP A 160 -15.89 -5.11 -17.76
N PRO A 161 -15.12 -4.00 -17.65
CA PRO A 161 -14.01 -3.88 -16.69
C PRO A 161 -14.46 -3.93 -15.22
N GLU A 162 -15.76 -3.88 -14.94
CA GLU A 162 -16.32 -3.82 -13.59
C GLU A 162 -16.86 -5.14 -13.06
N CYS A 163 -16.75 -6.24 -13.81
CA CYS A 163 -17.09 -7.56 -13.31
C CYS A 163 -16.26 -7.93 -12.06
N ASP A 164 -16.93 -8.39 -10.99
CA ASP A 164 -16.28 -8.78 -9.73
C ASP A 164 -15.25 -9.91 -9.88
N GLU A 165 -15.45 -10.84 -10.82
CA GLU A 165 -14.48 -11.90 -11.12
C GLU A 165 -13.20 -11.36 -11.76
N ILE A 166 -13.31 -10.32 -12.60
CA ILE A 166 -12.14 -9.62 -13.13
C ILE A 166 -11.46 -8.83 -12.01
N ARG A 167 -12.22 -8.16 -11.13
CA ARG A 167 -11.69 -7.38 -10.00
C ARG A 167 -10.90 -8.21 -9.00
N LYS A 168 -11.25 -9.49 -8.81
CA LYS A 168 -10.53 -10.43 -7.94
C LYS A 168 -9.21 -10.94 -8.53
N LYS A 169 -9.05 -10.90 -9.87
CA LYS A 169 -7.83 -11.38 -10.54
C LYS A 169 -6.72 -10.34 -10.54
N ASP A 170 -5.49 -10.82 -10.53
CA ASP A 170 -4.30 -9.98 -10.54
C ASP A 170 -3.84 -9.61 -11.97
N CYS A 171 -2.98 -8.60 -12.12
CA CYS A 171 -2.55 -8.11 -13.44
C CYS A 171 -1.78 -9.14 -14.24
N HIS A 172 -1.02 -10.00 -13.56
CA HIS A 172 -0.26 -11.05 -14.22
C HIS A 172 -1.20 -12.06 -14.88
N THR A 173 -2.21 -12.52 -14.14
CA THR A 173 -3.25 -13.45 -14.60
C THR A 173 -4.12 -12.84 -15.68
N LEU A 174 -4.41 -11.54 -15.56
CA LEU A 174 -5.16 -10.79 -16.58
C LEU A 174 -4.33 -10.50 -17.83
N GLY A 175 -3.00 -10.58 -17.73
CA GLY A 175 -2.07 -10.24 -18.79
C GLY A 175 -2.09 -8.76 -19.15
N CYS A 176 -2.17 -7.86 -18.16
CA CYS A 176 -2.21 -6.41 -18.43
C CYS A 176 -0.93 -5.94 -19.17
N THR A 177 -1.13 -5.26 -20.30
CA THR A 177 -0.09 -4.76 -21.22
C THR A 177 -0.09 -3.24 -21.37
N GLY A 178 -0.72 -2.52 -20.44
CA GLY A 178 -0.74 -1.06 -20.44
C GLY A 178 0.62 -0.39 -20.25
N PRO A 179 0.68 0.94 -20.44
CA PRO A 179 1.90 1.71 -20.20
C PRO A 179 2.31 1.58 -18.73
N LEU A 180 3.60 1.41 -18.49
CA LEU A 180 4.17 1.38 -17.15
C LEU A 180 4.71 2.76 -16.79
N VAL A 181 4.57 3.13 -15.53
CA VAL A 181 5.18 4.33 -14.97
C VAL A 181 6.64 4.02 -14.64
N GLN A 182 7.56 4.86 -15.12
CA GLN A 182 8.99 4.70 -14.88
C GLN A 182 9.33 4.81 -13.40
N ARG A 183 10.32 4.03 -12.97
CA ARG A 183 10.77 3.93 -11.58
C ARG A 183 12.27 4.15 -11.51
N GLU A 184 12.72 5.30 -11.01
CA GLU A 184 14.13 5.70 -11.03
C GLU A 184 15.02 4.75 -10.24
N ARG A 185 14.59 4.36 -9.04
CA ARG A 185 15.36 3.46 -8.17
C ARG A 185 15.58 2.08 -8.79
N HIS A 186 14.62 1.59 -9.59
CA HIS A 186 14.78 0.33 -10.33
C HIS A 186 15.79 0.48 -11.47
N THR A 187 15.82 1.62 -12.17
CA THR A 187 16.81 1.86 -13.24
C THR A 187 18.24 1.95 -12.71
N GLN A 188 18.41 2.38 -11.46
CA GLN A 188 19.70 2.44 -10.78
C GLN A 188 20.15 1.09 -10.19
N GLY A 189 19.33 0.03 -10.32
CA GLY A 189 19.63 -1.28 -9.75
C GLY A 189 19.57 -1.33 -8.22
N ASN A 190 18.97 -0.33 -7.57
CA ASN A 190 18.90 -0.27 -6.12
C ASN A 190 17.80 -1.18 -5.58
N THR A 191 18.19 -2.34 -5.04
CA THR A 191 17.27 -3.33 -4.44
C THR A 191 17.09 -3.16 -2.95
N GLN A 192 17.72 -2.15 -2.33
CA GLN A 192 17.59 -1.92 -0.90
C GLN A 192 16.23 -1.29 -0.59
N PRO A 193 15.45 -1.88 0.35
CA PRO A 193 14.21 -1.27 0.80
C PRO A 193 14.50 0.00 1.59
N PHE A 194 13.74 1.05 1.31
CA PHE A 194 13.81 2.32 2.02
C PHE A 194 12.82 2.34 3.18
N VAL A 195 13.16 3.11 4.22
CA VAL A 195 12.27 3.37 5.35
C VAL A 195 11.66 4.76 5.20
N HIS A 196 10.34 4.79 5.16
CA HIS A 196 9.54 6.01 5.07
C HIS A 196 8.82 6.25 6.39
N ILE A 197 8.79 7.50 6.85
CA ILE A 197 8.06 7.89 8.07
C ILE A 197 7.11 9.01 7.71
N GLY A 198 5.81 8.81 7.91
CA GLY A 198 4.83 9.83 7.57
C GLY A 198 3.40 9.42 7.86
N LYS A 199 2.46 10.21 7.35
CA LYS A 199 1.03 9.98 7.54
C LYS A 199 0.59 8.73 6.78
N ILE A 200 -0.16 7.84 7.45
CA ILE A 200 -0.76 6.67 6.81
C ILE A 200 -2.28 6.79 6.87
N ALA A 201 -2.93 6.53 5.73
CA ALA A 201 -4.38 6.47 5.67
C ALA A 201 -4.87 5.05 6.04
N CYS A 202 -5.91 4.97 6.84
CA CYS A 202 -6.54 3.74 7.31
C CYS A 202 -8.06 3.81 7.15
N ALA A 203 -8.73 2.66 7.19
CA ALA A 203 -10.15 2.54 6.94
C ALA A 203 -10.66 1.13 7.31
N ASP A 204 -11.97 1.02 7.42
CA ASP A 204 -12.68 -0.27 7.47
C ASP A 204 -12.98 -0.79 6.06
N THR A 205 -12.99 0.11 5.08
CA THR A 205 -13.15 -0.18 3.64
C THR A 205 -11.81 -0.36 2.92
N VAL A 206 -11.78 -1.12 1.81
CA VAL A 206 -10.56 -1.35 1.03
C VAL A 206 -10.45 -0.37 -0.15
N MET A 207 -9.37 0.42 -0.18
CA MET A 207 -9.04 1.29 -1.32
C MET A 207 -8.59 0.47 -2.54
N LYS A 208 -9.44 0.40 -3.57
CA LYS A 208 -9.11 -0.26 -4.86
C LYS A 208 -8.89 0.73 -6.02
N SER A 209 -9.20 2.02 -5.82
CA SER A 209 -9.06 3.05 -6.86
C SER A 209 -7.76 3.83 -6.70
N GLY A 210 -6.86 3.73 -7.69
CA GLY A 210 -5.65 4.54 -7.74
C GLY A 210 -5.90 6.05 -7.76
N LYS A 211 -6.95 6.52 -8.46
CA LYS A 211 -7.34 7.95 -8.52
C LYS A 211 -7.70 8.50 -7.13
N HIS A 212 -8.65 7.88 -6.46
CA HIS A 212 -9.06 8.24 -5.09
C HIS A 212 -7.89 8.18 -4.10
N ARG A 213 -7.06 7.13 -4.14
CA ARG A 213 -5.84 7.03 -3.32
C ARG A 213 -4.93 8.25 -3.52
N ASN A 214 -4.61 8.59 -4.77
CA ASN A 214 -3.74 9.74 -5.04
C ASN A 214 -4.38 11.07 -4.65
N LYS A 215 -5.72 11.20 -4.75
CA LYS A 215 -6.45 12.40 -4.30
C LYS A 215 -6.37 12.57 -2.78
N LEU A 216 -6.39 11.47 -2.01
CA LEU A 216 -6.26 11.51 -0.55
C LEU A 216 -4.85 11.90 -0.07
N ALA A 217 -3.85 11.78 -0.93
CA ALA A 217 -2.46 12.05 -0.61
C ALA A 217 -2.06 13.52 -0.78
N LYS A 218 -2.91 14.30 -1.45
CA LYS A 218 -2.77 15.74 -1.64
C LYS A 218 -3.48 16.48 -0.51
#